data_AF-D7VJW9-F1
#
_entry.id   AF-D7VJW9-F1
#
_cell.length_a   1.000
_cell.length_b   1.000
_cell.length_c   1.000
_cell.angle_alpha   90.00
_cell.angle_beta   90.00
_cell.angle_gamma   90.00
#
_symmetry.space_group_name_H-M   'P 1'
#
loop_
_entity.id
_entity.type
_entity.pdbx_description
1 polymer ?
#
loop_
_entity_poly.entity_id
_entity_poly.type
_entity_poly.pdbx_seq_one_letter_code
_entity_poly.pdbx_strand_id
1 'polypeptide(L)'
;MKNKIIKVTGIALSMLLTHIGFAQQDNRVQIGFDGPAYGVNLLADFGTGISGGWARGYRISNNDDSESFIQLGTMGNYDITGKSFQAYSYIGKNYDRPFMIFQPDGNIGIGITTVENNEGWEKALQVHGTDHAKLLVTTNAVRTGMWSHNSGYYGAAAGGMVGTHTNHPFSIITNGVSKVTILSNGYTGIGTTTPTERLSVNGNIRAREIKVETNNWPDYVFEEDYKLKSLTEVEIFIKANKHLPDVPSAKEIEEEGLSVGEMNKLMMKKIEELTLHLIEKDKEIRDLKGIKQEIVALQEEIQQLKENLMRK
;
A
#
# COMPACT_ATOMS: atom_id res chain seq x y z
N MET A 1 -73.22 -58.56 29.38
CA MET A 1 -74.53 -57.90 29.49
C MET A 1 -74.43 -56.79 30.54
N LYS A 2 -74.86 -55.58 30.15
CA LYS A 2 -75.24 -54.41 30.98
C LYS A 2 -74.13 -53.55 31.63
N ASN A 3 -73.77 -52.51 30.86
CA ASN A 3 -73.41 -51.18 31.35
C ASN A 3 -74.42 -50.71 32.41
N LYS A 4 -73.92 -50.24 33.57
CA LYS A 4 -74.69 -49.38 34.47
C LYS A 4 -74.25 -47.93 34.26
N ILE A 5 -75.16 -47.17 33.67
CA ILE A 5 -75.16 -45.72 33.59
C ILE A 5 -75.36 -45.18 35.00
N ILE A 6 -74.40 -44.42 35.53
CA ILE A 6 -74.62 -43.59 36.72
C ILE A 6 -75.00 -42.19 36.23
N LYS A 7 -76.29 -41.87 36.32
CA LYS A 7 -76.78 -40.50 36.25
C LYS A 7 -76.44 -39.84 37.59
N VAL A 8 -75.58 -38.82 37.57
CA VAL A 8 -75.51 -37.85 38.67
C VAL A 8 -76.23 -36.59 38.21
N THR A 9 -77.40 -36.39 38.77
CA THR A 9 -78.25 -35.20 38.66
C THR A 9 -77.58 -34.02 39.36
N GLY A 10 -77.70 -32.84 38.74
CA GLY A 10 -76.98 -31.63 39.13
C GLY A 10 -77.17 -31.19 40.57
N ILE A 11 -76.05 -30.86 41.20
CA ILE A 11 -75.96 -29.85 42.25
C ILE A 11 -74.96 -28.83 41.69
N ALA A 12 -75.38 -27.56 41.68
CA ALA A 12 -74.64 -26.44 41.14
C ALA A 12 -73.25 -26.34 41.79
N LEU A 13 -72.21 -26.62 41.01
CA LEU A 13 -70.84 -26.26 41.34
C LEU A 13 -70.51 -24.98 40.55
N SER A 14 -70.86 -23.84 41.16
CA SER A 14 -70.43 -22.54 40.71
C SER A 14 -68.91 -22.44 40.82
N MET A 15 -68.26 -22.13 39.70
CA MET A 15 -66.96 -21.46 39.59
C MET A 15 -65.86 -21.94 40.54
N LEU A 16 -65.02 -22.83 40.04
CA LEU A 16 -63.57 -22.59 40.13
C LEU A 16 -62.92 -23.12 38.86
N LEU A 17 -63.20 -22.45 37.74
CA LEU A 17 -62.35 -22.56 36.57
C LEU A 17 -61.04 -21.87 36.94
N THR A 18 -60.07 -22.65 37.40
CA THR A 18 -58.68 -22.19 37.54
C THR A 18 -58.30 -21.56 36.20
N HIS A 19 -58.08 -20.25 36.21
CA HIS A 19 -57.50 -19.54 35.08
C HIS A 19 -56.11 -20.15 34.85
N ILE A 20 -56.02 -21.12 33.94
CA ILE A 20 -54.76 -21.42 33.27
C ILE A 20 -54.57 -20.21 32.38
N GLY A 21 -53.88 -19.19 32.89
CA GLY A 21 -53.50 -18.02 32.11
C GLY A 21 -52.59 -18.48 30.99
N PHE A 22 -53.16 -18.74 29.81
CA PHE A 22 -52.38 -18.73 28.59
C PHE A 22 -51.79 -17.33 28.50
N ALA A 23 -50.46 -17.23 28.45
CA ALA A 23 -49.79 -15.96 28.23
C ALA A 23 -50.40 -15.31 26.98
N GLN A 24 -51.07 -14.17 27.14
CA GLN A 24 -51.63 -13.43 26.03
C GLN A 24 -50.47 -12.96 25.15
N GLN A 25 -50.48 -13.32 23.87
CA GLN A 25 -49.52 -12.83 22.90
C GLN A 25 -49.60 -11.29 22.86
N ASP A 26 -48.48 -10.60 23.05
CA ASP A 26 -48.42 -9.16 22.84
C ASP A 26 -48.69 -8.89 21.35
N ASN A 27 -49.71 -8.09 21.04
CA ASN A 27 -50.09 -7.78 19.66
C ASN A 27 -48.98 -7.08 18.85
N ARG A 28 -47.92 -6.59 19.51
CA ARG A 28 -46.72 -6.02 18.89
C ARG A 28 -45.67 -7.08 18.52
N VAL A 29 -45.85 -8.32 18.96
CA VAL A 29 -45.06 -9.48 18.54
C VAL A 29 -45.92 -10.28 17.58
N GLN A 30 -45.74 -10.03 16.29
CA GLN A 30 -46.45 -10.73 15.24
C GLN A 30 -45.66 -11.98 14.85
N ILE A 31 -46.32 -13.13 14.84
CA ILE A 31 -45.73 -14.39 14.37
C ILE A 31 -46.38 -14.68 13.03
N GLY A 32 -45.57 -14.83 11.98
CA GLY A 32 -46.06 -15.14 10.63
C GLY A 32 -46.57 -16.57 10.59
N PHE A 33 -47.87 -16.75 10.37
CA PHE A 33 -48.51 -18.07 10.27
C PHE A 33 -48.79 -18.49 8.82
N ASP A 34 -48.92 -17.55 7.88
CA ASP A 34 -49.19 -17.81 6.45
C ASP A 34 -48.33 -16.92 5.52
N GLY A 35 -48.09 -17.39 4.29
CA GLY A 35 -46.96 -17.00 3.42
C GLY A 35 -47.01 -15.60 2.76
N PRO A 36 -45.84 -14.96 2.52
CA PRO A 36 -44.53 -15.30 3.06
C PRO A 36 -44.50 -15.03 4.58
N ALA A 37 -44.18 -16.05 5.37
CA ALA A 37 -44.17 -15.94 6.82
C ALA A 37 -42.95 -15.12 7.26
N TYR A 38 -43.19 -13.91 7.78
CA TYR A 38 -42.16 -12.97 8.25
C TYR A 38 -41.42 -13.42 9.54
N GLY A 39 -41.54 -14.69 9.94
CA GLY A 39 -41.01 -15.19 11.20
C GLY A 39 -41.61 -14.45 12.39
N VAL A 40 -40.77 -13.75 13.16
CA VAL A 40 -41.20 -12.84 14.24
C VAL A 40 -40.99 -11.40 13.80
N ASN A 41 -42.08 -10.63 13.70
CA ASN A 41 -42.04 -9.19 13.49
C ASN A 41 -42.33 -8.45 14.81
N LEU A 42 -41.40 -7.57 15.20
CA LEU A 42 -41.48 -6.78 16.42
C LEU A 42 -41.84 -5.34 16.06
N LEU A 43 -43.09 -4.96 16.28
CA LEU A 43 -43.56 -3.59 16.06
C LEU A 43 -42.89 -2.66 17.08
N ALA A 44 -42.26 -1.61 16.57
CA ALA A 44 -41.47 -0.67 17.35
C ALA A 44 -42.08 0.74 17.42
N ASP A 45 -43.31 0.96 16.96
CA ASP A 45 -43.97 2.26 17.09
C ASP A 45 -44.50 2.49 18.52
N PHE A 46 -44.56 3.76 18.92
CA PHE A 46 -44.91 4.20 20.27
C PHE A 46 -46.10 5.19 20.27
N GLY A 47 -46.57 5.57 21.46
CA GLY A 47 -47.65 6.55 21.59
C GLY A 47 -47.23 7.94 21.10
N THR A 48 -48.21 8.73 20.65
CA THR A 48 -48.00 10.10 20.19
C THR A 48 -47.75 11.07 21.36
N GLY A 49 -47.13 12.22 21.08
CA GLY A 49 -46.88 13.27 22.08
C GLY A 49 -45.59 13.08 22.90
N ILE A 50 -44.83 12.02 22.65
CA ILE A 50 -43.53 11.74 23.25
C ILE A 50 -42.51 11.36 22.16
N SER A 51 -41.24 11.63 22.39
CA SER A 51 -40.11 11.15 21.56
C SER A 51 -39.10 10.42 22.46
N GLY A 52 -38.27 9.57 21.85
CA GLY A 52 -37.29 8.79 22.62
C GLY A 52 -36.56 7.75 21.79
N GLY A 53 -35.77 6.94 22.48
CA GLY A 53 -35.01 5.82 21.90
C GLY A 53 -35.68 4.48 22.15
N TRP A 54 -35.39 3.51 21.29
CA TRP A 54 -35.84 2.13 21.45
C TRP A 54 -34.77 1.14 21.02
N ALA A 55 -34.82 -0.05 21.62
CA ALA A 55 -34.08 -1.20 21.17
C ALA A 55 -35.00 -2.43 21.22
N ARG A 56 -34.91 -3.27 20.18
CA ARG A 56 -35.62 -4.55 20.05
C ARG A 56 -34.68 -5.58 19.48
N GLY A 57 -34.80 -6.83 19.90
CA GLY A 57 -33.96 -7.89 19.37
C GLY A 57 -34.17 -9.23 20.05
N TYR A 58 -33.49 -10.23 19.51
CA TYR A 58 -33.39 -11.57 20.06
C TYR A 58 -32.10 -11.71 20.86
N ARG A 59 -32.17 -12.22 22.08
CA ARG A 59 -31.06 -12.31 23.04
C ARG A 59 -30.93 -13.73 23.59
N ILE A 60 -29.69 -14.18 23.77
CA ILE A 60 -29.34 -15.38 24.55
C ILE A 60 -28.61 -14.91 25.81
N SER A 61 -29.08 -15.30 26.99
CA SER A 61 -28.54 -14.88 28.29
C SER A 61 -28.59 -15.99 29.34
N ASN A 62 -27.96 -15.74 30.50
CA ASN A 62 -28.16 -16.57 31.69
C ASN A 62 -29.64 -16.58 32.11
N ASN A 63 -30.06 -17.65 32.79
CA ASN A 63 -31.44 -17.79 33.28
C ASN A 63 -31.85 -16.69 34.29
N ASP A 64 -30.86 -16.11 35.00
CA ASP A 64 -31.04 -15.00 35.93
C ASP A 64 -30.81 -13.62 35.29
N ASP A 65 -30.61 -13.58 33.97
CA ASP A 65 -30.28 -12.41 33.15
C ASP A 65 -28.97 -11.67 33.52
N SER A 66 -28.13 -12.25 34.37
CA SER A 66 -26.86 -11.65 34.83
C SER A 66 -25.88 -11.34 33.71
N GLU A 67 -25.92 -12.09 32.60
CA GLU A 67 -25.09 -11.83 31.43
C GLU A 67 -25.87 -12.08 30.14
N SER A 68 -25.75 -11.14 29.19
CA SER A 68 -26.08 -11.37 27.79
C SER A 68 -24.90 -12.03 27.09
N PHE A 69 -25.08 -13.16 26.41
CA PHE A 69 -24.01 -13.73 25.59
C PHE A 69 -23.94 -13.06 24.21
N ILE A 70 -25.10 -12.95 23.56
CA ILE A 70 -25.27 -12.34 22.25
C ILE A 70 -26.71 -11.84 22.08
N GLN A 71 -26.84 -10.71 21.41
CA GLN A 71 -28.08 -10.12 20.97
C GLN A 71 -27.97 -9.74 19.49
N LEU A 72 -29.00 -10.08 18.73
CA LEU A 72 -29.24 -9.58 17.37
C LEU A 72 -30.41 -8.63 17.46
N GLY A 73 -30.18 -7.35 17.15
CA GLY A 73 -31.19 -6.35 17.39
C GLY A 73 -31.07 -5.12 16.51
N THR A 74 -32.05 -4.26 16.66
CA THR A 74 -32.08 -2.93 16.06
C THR A 74 -32.33 -1.92 17.16
N MET A 75 -31.65 -0.79 17.04
CA MET A 75 -31.95 0.37 17.85
C MET A 75 -32.23 1.56 16.97
N GLY A 76 -33.03 2.47 17.52
CA GLY A 76 -33.55 3.59 16.78
C GLY A 76 -34.17 4.59 17.70
N ASN A 77 -34.83 5.55 17.08
CA ASN A 77 -35.58 6.57 17.79
C ASN A 77 -37.00 6.60 17.25
N TYR A 78 -37.89 7.25 17.99
CA TYR A 78 -39.24 7.57 17.54
C TYR A 78 -39.52 9.06 17.73
N ASP A 79 -40.29 9.63 16.82
CA ASP A 79 -40.68 11.03 16.86
C ASP A 79 -41.99 11.26 17.66
N ILE A 80 -42.43 12.51 17.75
CA ILE A 80 -43.67 12.90 18.43
C ILE A 80 -44.93 12.28 17.82
N THR A 81 -44.86 11.76 16.58
CA THR A 81 -45.96 11.04 15.93
C THR A 81 -46.00 9.58 16.36
N GLY A 82 -45.00 9.12 17.11
CA GLY A 82 -44.86 7.74 17.56
C GLY A 82 -44.21 6.82 16.53
N LYS A 83 -43.86 7.33 15.35
CA LYS A 83 -43.22 6.55 14.27
C LYS A 83 -41.74 6.33 14.55
N SER A 84 -41.32 5.09 14.43
CA SER A 84 -39.93 4.70 14.65
C SER A 84 -39.07 4.80 13.39
N PHE A 85 -37.80 5.20 13.57
CA PHE A 85 -36.75 5.18 12.57
C PHE A 85 -35.48 4.53 13.11
N GLN A 86 -34.77 3.84 12.22
CA GLN A 86 -33.57 3.09 12.58
C GLN A 86 -32.38 4.02 12.78
N ALA A 87 -31.62 3.80 13.84
CA ALA A 87 -30.27 4.35 13.99
C ALA A 87 -29.23 3.36 13.45
N TYR A 88 -29.29 2.10 13.89
CA TYR A 88 -28.53 0.97 13.32
C TYR A 88 -29.11 -0.37 13.79
N SER A 89 -28.86 -1.42 13.01
CA SER A 89 -28.95 -2.80 13.50
C SER A 89 -27.59 -3.26 14.04
N TYR A 90 -27.58 -4.25 14.91
CA TYR A 90 -26.36 -4.72 15.55
C TYR A 90 -26.36 -6.21 15.89
N ILE A 91 -25.15 -6.73 16.02
CA ILE A 91 -24.82 -7.97 16.72
C ILE A 91 -23.90 -7.57 17.87
N GLY A 92 -24.24 -7.92 19.11
CA GLY A 92 -23.47 -7.47 20.28
C GLY A 92 -23.91 -8.11 21.58
N LYS A 93 -23.43 -7.57 22.71
CA LYS A 93 -23.98 -7.93 24.02
C LYS A 93 -25.39 -7.36 24.21
N ASN A 94 -25.60 -6.13 23.75
CA ASN A 94 -26.81 -5.34 23.81
C ASN A 94 -26.66 -4.12 22.88
N TYR A 95 -27.62 -3.19 22.91
CA TYR A 95 -27.58 -2.00 22.05
C TYR A 95 -26.45 -1.02 22.40
N ASP A 96 -25.97 -0.98 23.65
CA ASP A 96 -24.91 -0.06 24.08
C ASP A 96 -23.49 -0.64 23.94
N ARG A 97 -23.39 -1.96 23.72
CA ARG A 97 -22.13 -2.69 23.47
C ARG A 97 -22.26 -3.57 22.22
N PRO A 98 -22.42 -2.97 21.03
CA PRO A 98 -22.39 -3.70 19.77
C PRO A 98 -20.97 -4.20 19.46
N PHE A 99 -20.86 -5.39 18.88
CA PHE A 99 -19.62 -5.88 18.28
C PHE A 99 -19.55 -5.46 16.81
N MET A 100 -20.68 -5.54 16.12
CA MET A 100 -20.86 -5.14 14.73
C MET A 100 -22.17 -4.37 14.58
N ILE A 101 -22.17 -3.33 13.77
CA ILE A 101 -23.36 -2.56 13.40
C ILE A 101 -23.61 -2.57 11.89
N PHE A 102 -24.86 -2.36 11.51
CA PHE A 102 -25.33 -2.16 10.16
C PHE A 102 -26.11 -0.84 10.13
N GLN A 103 -25.56 0.17 9.47
CA GLN A 103 -26.18 1.48 9.35
C GLN A 103 -27.29 1.47 8.27
N PRO A 104 -28.29 2.36 8.35
CA PRO A 104 -29.39 2.42 7.38
C PRO A 104 -28.94 2.65 5.93
N ASP A 105 -27.78 3.26 5.73
CA ASP A 105 -27.15 3.51 4.43
C ASP A 105 -26.38 2.30 3.88
N GLY A 106 -26.30 1.21 4.66
CA GLY A 106 -25.61 -0.03 4.31
C GLY A 106 -24.14 -0.09 4.72
N ASN A 107 -23.63 0.91 5.43
CA ASN A 107 -22.28 0.85 6.01
C ASN A 107 -22.24 -0.12 7.19
N ILE A 108 -21.08 -0.76 7.38
CA ILE A 108 -20.86 -1.76 8.43
C ILE A 108 -19.68 -1.35 9.29
N GLY A 109 -19.88 -1.31 10.60
CA GLY A 109 -18.85 -1.04 11.58
C GLY A 109 -18.59 -2.25 12.45
N ILE A 110 -17.32 -2.57 12.72
CA ILE A 110 -16.91 -3.58 13.69
C ILE A 110 -16.09 -2.86 14.77
N GLY A 111 -16.53 -2.94 16.02
CA GLY A 111 -15.91 -2.20 17.13
C GLY A 111 -16.16 -0.69 17.12
N ILE A 112 -17.09 -0.20 16.30
CA ILE A 112 -17.46 1.22 16.18
C ILE A 112 -18.95 1.36 15.89
N THR A 113 -19.57 2.47 16.34
CA THR A 113 -21.00 2.75 16.14
C THR A 113 -21.31 3.80 15.07
N THR A 114 -20.28 4.49 14.58
CA THR A 114 -20.38 5.47 13.50
C THR A 114 -19.27 5.19 12.51
N VAL A 115 -19.62 4.71 11.32
CA VAL A 115 -18.65 4.43 10.27
C VAL A 115 -18.17 5.74 9.65
N GLU A 116 -16.86 5.87 9.49
CA GLU A 116 -16.23 6.97 8.76
C GLU A 116 -16.48 6.78 7.25
N ASN A 117 -17.06 7.80 6.61
CA ASN A 117 -17.37 7.80 5.19
C ASN A 117 -17.59 9.24 4.68
N ASN A 118 -16.71 10.17 5.05
CA ASN A 118 -16.91 11.59 4.76
C ASN A 118 -16.75 11.94 3.27
N GLU A 119 -16.07 11.07 2.51
CA GLU A 119 -15.91 11.21 1.06
C GLU A 119 -17.15 10.74 0.26
N GLY A 120 -18.16 10.18 0.93
CA GLY A 120 -19.42 9.82 0.30
C GLY A 120 -19.35 8.55 -0.56
N TRP A 121 -18.55 7.56 -0.15
CA TRP A 121 -18.55 6.26 -0.82
C TRP A 121 -19.89 5.56 -0.64
N GLU A 122 -20.31 4.79 -1.66
CA GLU A 122 -21.60 4.10 -1.63
C GLU A 122 -21.75 3.13 -0.47
N LYS A 123 -20.64 2.48 -0.06
CA LYS A 123 -20.57 1.53 1.06
C LYS A 123 -19.19 1.56 1.71
N ALA A 124 -19.17 1.55 3.03
CA ALA A 124 -17.97 1.46 3.85
C ALA A 124 -18.07 0.27 4.82
N LEU A 125 -16.95 -0.46 4.97
CA LEU A 125 -16.75 -1.44 6.03
C LEU A 125 -15.56 -0.98 6.87
N GLN A 126 -15.79 -0.70 8.14
CA GLN A 126 -14.75 -0.25 9.05
C GLN A 126 -14.53 -1.26 10.17
N VAL A 127 -13.27 -1.63 10.38
CA VAL A 127 -12.82 -2.35 11.58
C VAL A 127 -12.08 -1.37 12.47
N HIS A 128 -12.56 -1.18 13.68
CA HIS A 128 -11.99 -0.27 14.65
C HIS A 128 -11.54 -1.02 15.91
N GLY A 129 -10.36 -0.66 16.39
CA GLY A 129 -9.87 -1.00 17.71
C GLY A 129 -9.11 0.19 18.27
N THR A 130 -9.10 0.34 19.60
CA THR A 130 -8.54 1.51 20.28
C THR A 130 -7.06 1.71 19.96
N ASP A 131 -6.28 0.63 19.96
CA ASP A 131 -4.82 0.69 19.69
C ASP A 131 -4.43 0.10 18.34
N HIS A 132 -5.21 -0.87 17.87
CA HIS A 132 -4.91 -1.65 16.69
C HIS A 132 -6.14 -2.38 16.15
N ALA A 133 -6.15 -2.60 14.83
CA ALA A 133 -7.19 -3.34 14.12
C ALA A 133 -6.56 -4.14 12.98
N LYS A 134 -7.23 -5.21 12.54
CA LYS A 134 -6.79 -6.00 11.38
C LYS A 134 -7.94 -6.66 10.63
N LEU A 135 -7.74 -6.86 9.33
CA LEU A 135 -8.53 -7.73 8.48
C LEU A 135 -7.60 -8.83 7.94
N LEU A 136 -7.97 -10.10 8.13
CA LEU A 136 -7.12 -11.24 7.78
C LEU A 136 -7.81 -12.15 6.78
N VAL A 137 -7.03 -12.64 5.81
CA VAL A 137 -7.38 -13.78 4.95
C VAL A 137 -6.33 -14.86 5.19
N THR A 138 -6.77 -16.01 5.69
CA THR A 138 -5.86 -17.06 6.17
C THR A 138 -6.20 -18.43 5.62
N THR A 139 -5.17 -19.22 5.37
CA THR A 139 -5.25 -20.69 5.21
C THR A 139 -4.48 -21.34 6.36
N ASN A 140 -4.38 -22.67 6.34
CA ASN A 140 -3.54 -23.40 7.30
C ASN A 140 -2.05 -23.04 7.20
N ALA A 141 -1.60 -22.48 6.07
CA ALA A 141 -0.19 -22.18 5.80
C ALA A 141 0.10 -20.69 5.60
N VAL A 142 -0.86 -19.92 5.10
CA VAL A 142 -0.65 -18.52 4.68
C VAL A 142 -1.52 -17.59 5.51
N ARG A 143 -0.91 -16.53 6.06
CA ARG A 143 -1.64 -15.43 6.71
C ARG A 143 -1.31 -14.13 5.99
N THR A 144 -2.29 -13.56 5.31
CA THR A 144 -2.20 -12.25 4.67
C THR A 144 -3.29 -11.34 5.19
N GLY A 145 -3.11 -10.03 5.06
CA GLY A 145 -4.10 -9.09 5.56
C GLY A 145 -3.69 -7.64 5.53
N MET A 146 -4.49 -6.85 6.23
CA MET A 146 -4.30 -5.43 6.48
C MET A 146 -4.31 -5.18 7.99
N TRP A 147 -3.46 -4.29 8.48
CA TRP A 147 -3.35 -3.93 9.88
C TRP A 147 -3.25 -2.41 10.04
N SER A 148 -3.73 -1.90 11.16
CA SER A 148 -3.48 -0.55 11.65
C SER A 148 -2.98 -0.66 13.09
N HIS A 149 -1.92 0.07 13.44
CA HIS A 149 -1.29 -0.03 14.76
C HIS A 149 -0.69 1.31 15.24
N ASN A 150 -1.02 1.74 16.46
CA ASN A 150 -0.58 3.02 17.02
C ASN A 150 0.91 3.09 17.37
N SER A 151 1.60 1.96 17.55
CA SER A 151 3.03 1.91 17.90
C SER A 151 3.92 1.18 16.90
N GLY A 152 3.36 0.77 15.76
CA GLY A 152 4.06 -0.06 14.77
C GLY A 152 4.08 -1.54 15.14
N TYR A 153 4.30 -2.39 14.13
CA TYR A 153 4.30 -3.84 14.25
C TYR A 153 5.03 -4.45 13.04
N TYR A 154 5.49 -5.70 13.14
CA TYR A 154 6.28 -6.38 12.09
C TYR A 154 7.51 -5.59 11.58
N GLY A 155 8.09 -4.72 12.42
CA GLY A 155 9.20 -3.85 12.03
C GLY A 155 8.80 -2.60 11.23
N ALA A 156 7.50 -2.39 10.96
CA ALA A 156 6.98 -1.13 10.43
C ALA A 156 6.73 -0.12 11.55
N ALA A 157 6.85 1.17 11.22
CA ALA A 157 6.45 2.27 12.12
C ALA A 157 4.94 2.27 12.40
N ALA A 158 4.50 3.11 13.34
CA ALA A 158 3.07 3.34 13.59
C ALA A 158 2.35 3.75 12.30
N GLY A 159 1.19 3.11 12.03
CA GLY A 159 0.42 3.35 10.81
C GLY A 159 -0.21 2.08 10.21
N GLY A 160 -0.55 2.17 8.93
CA GLY A 160 -1.16 1.10 8.14
C GLY A 160 -0.13 0.12 7.57
N MET A 161 -0.47 -1.16 7.55
CA MET A 161 0.37 -2.24 7.02
C MET A 161 -0.49 -3.15 6.15
N VAL A 162 0.07 -3.67 5.08
CA VAL A 162 -0.52 -4.68 4.21
C VAL A 162 0.56 -5.66 3.80
N GLY A 163 0.25 -6.95 3.76
CA GLY A 163 1.25 -7.96 3.42
C GLY A 163 0.93 -9.37 3.87
N THR A 164 1.91 -10.24 3.67
CA THR A 164 1.87 -11.64 4.09
C THR A 164 2.76 -11.83 5.31
N HIS A 165 2.19 -12.23 6.44
CA HIS A 165 2.89 -12.43 7.72
C HIS A 165 3.74 -13.71 7.72
N THR A 166 3.26 -14.76 7.06
CA THR A 166 3.98 -16.03 6.93
C THR A 166 5.09 -15.94 5.89
N ASN A 167 6.04 -16.90 5.90
CA ASN A 167 7.16 -16.98 4.94
C ASN A 167 6.71 -17.35 3.52
N HIS A 168 5.92 -16.47 2.90
CA HIS A 168 5.37 -16.60 1.55
C HIS A 168 5.40 -15.23 0.87
N PRO A 169 5.51 -15.16 -0.46
CA PRO A 169 5.50 -13.88 -1.16
C PRO A 169 4.21 -13.10 -0.94
N PHE A 170 4.31 -11.78 -0.99
CA PHE A 170 3.18 -10.88 -1.17
C PHE A 170 3.15 -10.41 -2.63
N SER A 171 1.98 -10.44 -3.27
CA SER A 171 1.84 -10.11 -4.69
C SER A 171 0.72 -9.12 -4.94
N ILE A 172 0.99 -8.14 -5.81
CA ILE A 172 -0.03 -7.27 -6.40
C ILE A 172 -0.38 -7.85 -7.76
N ILE A 173 -1.62 -8.28 -7.93
CA ILE A 173 -2.09 -8.99 -9.12
C ILE A 173 -2.99 -8.10 -9.98
N THR A 174 -2.93 -8.29 -11.29
CA THR A 174 -3.92 -7.75 -12.23
C THR A 174 -4.14 -8.76 -13.33
N ASN A 175 -5.40 -9.00 -13.67
CA ASN A 175 -5.80 -10.04 -14.64
C ASN A 175 -5.21 -11.42 -14.31
N GLY A 176 -5.26 -11.82 -13.03
CA GLY A 176 -4.79 -13.12 -12.56
C GLY A 176 -3.26 -13.32 -12.55
N VAL A 177 -2.46 -12.29 -12.88
CA VAL A 177 -1.00 -12.38 -12.95
C VAL A 177 -0.34 -11.42 -11.96
N SER A 178 0.71 -11.88 -11.27
CA SER A 178 1.52 -11.03 -10.41
C SER A 178 2.25 -9.96 -11.23
N LYS A 179 2.04 -8.69 -10.89
CA LYS A 179 2.71 -7.54 -11.49
C LYS A 179 3.84 -7.02 -10.60
N VAL A 180 3.62 -7.10 -9.29
CA VAL A 180 4.64 -6.84 -8.27
C VAL A 180 4.68 -8.03 -7.33
N THR A 181 5.86 -8.56 -7.06
CA THR A 181 6.08 -9.64 -6.10
C THR A 181 7.13 -9.21 -5.10
N ILE A 182 6.83 -9.29 -3.81
CA ILE A 182 7.80 -9.16 -2.73
C ILE A 182 8.04 -10.55 -2.16
N LEU A 183 9.25 -11.07 -2.37
CA LEU A 183 9.68 -12.35 -1.81
C LEU A 183 9.94 -12.22 -0.31
N SER A 184 9.95 -13.35 0.40
CA SER A 184 10.19 -13.35 1.85
C SER A 184 11.61 -12.94 2.26
N ASN A 185 12.57 -12.97 1.34
CA ASN A 185 13.91 -12.41 1.52
C ASN A 185 13.96 -10.88 1.32
N GLY A 186 12.83 -10.24 1.03
CA GLY A 186 12.71 -8.80 0.79
C GLY A 186 12.96 -8.35 -0.65
N TYR A 187 13.25 -9.27 -1.58
CA TYR A 187 13.48 -8.91 -2.97
C TYR A 187 12.17 -8.58 -3.66
N THR A 188 12.14 -7.47 -4.38
CA THR A 188 10.95 -6.99 -5.08
C THR A 188 11.12 -7.13 -6.58
N GLY A 189 10.22 -7.87 -7.22
CA GLY A 189 10.13 -8.00 -8.67
C GLY A 189 8.97 -7.17 -9.23
N ILE A 190 9.22 -6.38 -10.26
CA ILE A 190 8.20 -5.72 -11.09
C ILE A 190 8.26 -6.37 -12.48
N GLY A 191 7.18 -7.02 -12.91
CA GLY A 191 7.17 -7.80 -14.17
C GLY A 191 7.95 -9.13 -14.10
N THR A 192 8.41 -9.54 -12.92
CA THR A 192 9.06 -10.83 -12.66
C THR A 192 8.69 -11.33 -11.26
N THR A 193 8.56 -12.65 -11.10
CA THR A 193 8.32 -13.31 -9.81
C THR A 193 9.61 -13.88 -9.19
N THR A 194 10.72 -13.81 -9.92
CA THR A 194 12.03 -14.32 -9.50
C THR A 194 13.07 -13.19 -9.55
N PRO A 195 12.91 -12.12 -8.76
CA PRO A 195 13.92 -11.08 -8.67
C PRO A 195 15.24 -11.66 -8.16
N THR A 196 16.34 -11.26 -8.78
CA THR A 196 17.71 -11.62 -8.39
C THR A 196 18.41 -10.52 -7.61
N GLU A 197 17.80 -9.33 -7.58
CA GLU A 197 18.27 -8.14 -6.88
C GLU A 197 17.21 -7.63 -5.90
N ARG A 198 17.59 -6.72 -5.00
CA ARG A 198 16.61 -6.07 -4.08
C ARG A 198 15.42 -5.49 -4.82
N LEU A 199 15.66 -4.93 -6.01
CA LEU A 199 14.65 -4.52 -6.97
C LEU A 199 15.04 -5.04 -8.35
N SER A 200 14.25 -5.95 -8.92
CA SER A 200 14.37 -6.38 -10.31
C SER A 200 13.17 -5.88 -11.11
N VAL A 201 13.42 -5.18 -12.22
CA VAL A 201 12.36 -4.71 -13.13
C VAL A 201 12.56 -5.39 -14.48
N ASN A 202 11.61 -6.23 -14.87
CA ASN A 202 11.58 -6.82 -16.21
C ASN A 202 10.77 -5.92 -17.14
N GLY A 203 11.41 -4.85 -17.60
CA GLY A 203 10.80 -3.83 -18.46
C GLY A 203 11.50 -2.49 -18.35
N ASN A 204 10.89 -1.47 -18.95
CA ASN A 204 11.45 -0.11 -18.97
C ASN A 204 11.03 0.69 -17.74
N ILE A 205 11.96 1.51 -17.22
CA ILE A 205 11.69 2.49 -16.17
C ILE A 205 11.68 3.89 -16.80
N ARG A 206 10.55 4.59 -16.72
CA ARG A 206 10.45 6.01 -17.11
C ARG A 206 10.46 6.87 -15.84
N ALA A 207 11.51 7.67 -15.68
CA ALA A 207 11.66 8.58 -14.55
C ALA A 207 11.86 10.01 -15.04
N ARG A 208 11.49 11.00 -14.22
CA ARG A 208 11.89 12.40 -14.44
C ARG A 208 13.35 12.64 -14.04
N GLU A 209 13.81 11.95 -13.01
CA GLU A 209 15.17 12.05 -12.46
C GLU A 209 15.55 10.71 -11.81
N ILE A 210 16.84 10.37 -11.89
CA ILE A 210 17.45 9.27 -11.14
C ILE A 210 18.70 9.82 -10.46
N LYS A 211 18.70 9.85 -9.13
CA LYS A 211 19.87 10.17 -8.33
C LYS A 211 20.59 8.87 -7.97
N VAL A 212 21.81 8.71 -8.48
CA VAL A 212 22.67 7.56 -8.16
C VAL A 212 23.74 8.03 -7.18
N GLU A 213 23.80 7.41 -6.01
CA GLU A 213 24.78 7.74 -4.97
C GLU A 213 25.97 6.79 -5.11
N THR A 214 27.03 7.29 -5.77
CA THR A 214 28.34 6.62 -5.87
C THR A 214 29.38 7.38 -5.07
N ASN A 215 30.42 6.67 -4.61
CA ASN A 215 31.53 7.25 -3.87
C ASN A 215 32.74 7.50 -4.79
N ASN A 216 33.67 8.36 -4.34
CA ASN A 216 34.99 8.58 -4.95
C ASN A 216 34.90 9.12 -6.40
N TRP A 217 34.33 10.32 -6.58
CA TRP A 217 34.31 11.00 -7.88
C TRP A 217 35.74 11.29 -8.40
N PRO A 218 35.93 11.37 -9.74
CA PRO A 218 37.26 11.24 -10.34
C PRO A 218 38.17 12.46 -10.22
N ASP A 219 37.83 13.47 -9.41
CA ASP A 219 38.62 14.68 -9.17
C ASP A 219 40.12 14.40 -8.89
N TYR A 220 40.45 13.20 -8.39
CA TYR A 220 41.83 12.72 -8.25
C TYR A 220 42.65 12.75 -9.55
N VAL A 221 42.02 12.81 -10.73
CA VAL A 221 42.68 12.97 -12.03
C VAL A 221 43.49 14.27 -12.09
N PHE A 222 43.12 15.28 -11.29
CA PHE A 222 43.79 16.57 -11.24
C PHE A 222 44.91 16.66 -10.20
N GLU A 223 45.16 15.60 -9.43
CA GLU A 223 46.24 15.57 -8.43
C GLU A 223 47.62 15.47 -9.10
N GLU A 224 48.66 16.03 -8.46
CA GLU A 224 50.00 16.14 -9.05
C GLU A 224 50.66 14.78 -9.35
N ASP A 225 50.30 13.74 -8.60
CA ASP A 225 50.83 12.39 -8.77
C ASP A 225 50.02 11.53 -9.75
N TYR A 226 48.95 12.08 -10.33
CA TYR A 226 48.13 11.37 -11.31
C TYR A 226 48.92 10.99 -12.56
N LYS A 227 49.00 9.69 -12.82
CA LYS A 227 49.70 9.13 -14.00
C LYS A 227 48.79 9.17 -15.22
N LEU A 228 48.70 10.33 -15.86
CA LEU A 228 48.00 10.47 -17.15
C LEU A 228 48.70 9.63 -18.23
N LYS A 229 47.96 8.70 -18.85
CA LYS A 229 48.47 7.89 -19.97
C LYS A 229 48.73 8.79 -21.17
N SER A 230 49.84 8.60 -21.86
CA SER A 230 50.12 9.36 -23.07
C SER A 230 49.13 8.99 -24.20
N LEU A 231 48.85 9.93 -25.10
CA LEU A 231 47.97 9.66 -26.26
C LEU A 231 48.52 8.53 -27.16
N THR A 232 49.84 8.34 -27.20
CA THR A 232 50.48 7.22 -27.90
C THR A 232 50.12 5.87 -27.26
N GLU A 233 50.19 5.77 -25.92
CA GLU A 233 49.80 4.55 -25.21
C GLU A 233 48.30 4.28 -25.36
N VAL A 234 47.47 5.32 -25.31
CA VAL A 234 46.02 5.21 -25.54
C VAL A 234 45.74 4.74 -26.97
N GLU A 235 46.45 5.26 -27.98
CA GLU A 235 46.31 4.83 -29.38
C GLU A 235 46.67 3.34 -29.56
N ILE A 236 47.78 2.91 -28.97
CA ILE A 236 48.19 1.50 -28.98
C ILE A 236 47.09 0.62 -28.38
N PHE A 237 46.55 1.02 -27.23
CA PHE A 237 45.47 0.27 -26.57
C PHE A 237 44.22 0.19 -27.44
N ILE A 238 43.78 1.31 -28.04
CA ILE A 238 42.59 1.34 -28.91
C ILE A 238 42.80 0.46 -30.15
N LYS A 239 44.00 0.49 -30.77
CA LYS A 239 44.30 -0.35 -31.95
C LYS A 239 44.15 -1.84 -31.63
N ALA A 240 44.61 -2.25 -30.45
CA ALA A 240 44.56 -3.63 -29.97
C ALA A 240 43.15 -4.05 -29.50
N ASN A 241 42.46 -3.22 -28.73
CA ASN A 241 41.26 -3.62 -27.98
C ASN A 241 39.94 -3.04 -28.54
N LYS A 242 40.00 -2.06 -29.43
CA LYS A 242 38.81 -1.40 -30.04
C LYS A 242 37.88 -0.67 -29.06
N HIS A 243 38.35 -0.37 -27.85
CA HIS A 243 37.67 0.49 -26.89
C HIS A 243 38.70 1.34 -26.10
N LEU A 244 38.20 2.30 -25.31
CA LEU A 244 39.05 3.12 -24.46
C LEU A 244 39.57 2.33 -23.24
N PRO A 245 40.78 2.65 -22.73
CA PRO A 245 41.25 2.08 -21.47
C PRO A 245 40.23 2.30 -20.35
N ASP A 246 40.10 1.29 -19.47
CA ASP A 246 39.19 1.26 -18.32
C ASP A 246 37.68 1.20 -18.66
N VAL A 247 37.30 1.45 -19.92
CA VAL A 247 35.91 1.32 -20.38
C VAL A 247 35.64 -0.13 -20.78
N PRO A 248 34.62 -0.78 -20.20
CA PRO A 248 34.23 -2.13 -20.61
C PRO A 248 33.95 -2.19 -22.11
N SER A 249 34.33 -3.29 -22.73
CA SER A 249 34.00 -3.59 -24.11
C SER A 249 32.49 -3.78 -24.29
N ALA A 250 32.01 -3.60 -25.52
CA ALA A 250 30.61 -3.84 -25.84
C ALA A 250 30.17 -5.29 -25.49
N LYS A 251 31.07 -6.26 -25.68
CA LYS A 251 30.82 -7.66 -25.34
C LYS A 251 30.62 -7.87 -23.84
N GLU A 252 31.46 -7.28 -23.00
CA GLU A 252 31.30 -7.35 -21.54
C GLU A 252 29.99 -6.71 -21.09
N ILE A 253 29.61 -5.57 -21.68
CA ILE A 253 28.34 -4.89 -21.38
C ILE A 253 27.12 -5.73 -21.80
N GLU A 254 27.19 -6.42 -22.94
CA GLU A 254 26.11 -7.31 -23.40
C GLU A 254 25.94 -8.54 -22.49
N GLU A 255 27.04 -9.07 -21.95
CA GLU A 255 27.03 -10.27 -21.11
C GLU A 255 26.66 -9.95 -19.65
N GLU A 256 27.18 -8.87 -19.08
CA GLU A 256 27.09 -8.57 -17.64
C GLU A 256 26.13 -7.41 -17.32
N GLY A 257 25.73 -6.63 -18.32
CA GLY A 257 24.99 -5.40 -18.14
C GLY A 257 25.88 -4.20 -17.78
N LEU A 258 25.27 -3.04 -17.58
CA LEU A 258 25.98 -1.79 -17.31
C LEU A 258 25.45 -1.10 -16.05
N SER A 259 26.34 -0.85 -15.09
CA SER A 259 26.04 0.02 -13.95
C SER A 259 26.04 1.48 -14.39
N VAL A 260 24.87 2.13 -14.33
CA VAL A 260 24.70 3.54 -14.71
C VAL A 260 25.58 4.46 -13.85
N GLY A 261 25.71 4.17 -12.54
CA GLY A 261 26.52 4.96 -11.62
C GLY A 261 28.01 4.88 -11.93
N GLU A 262 28.53 3.66 -12.09
CA GLU A 262 29.94 3.45 -12.41
C GLU A 262 30.28 3.97 -13.80
N MET A 263 29.38 3.82 -14.77
CA MET A 263 29.60 4.36 -16.11
C MET A 263 29.65 5.89 -16.11
N ASN A 264 28.75 6.56 -15.38
CA ASN A 264 28.78 8.03 -15.29
C ASN A 264 30.08 8.53 -14.63
N LYS A 265 30.54 7.85 -13.58
CA LYS A 265 31.81 8.15 -12.92
C LYS A 265 33.00 7.93 -13.85
N LEU A 266 33.01 6.82 -14.58
CA LEU A 266 34.05 6.53 -15.56
C LEU A 266 34.05 7.53 -16.71
N MET A 267 32.86 7.92 -17.21
CA MET A 267 32.72 8.94 -18.23
C MET A 267 33.28 10.28 -17.75
N MET A 268 33.02 10.65 -16.49
CA MET A 268 33.61 11.86 -15.89
C MET A 268 35.14 11.78 -15.84
N LYS A 269 35.71 10.64 -15.39
CA LYS A 269 37.16 10.43 -15.40
C LYS A 269 37.75 10.66 -16.80
N LYS A 270 37.10 10.12 -17.83
CA LYS A 270 37.57 10.27 -19.22
C LYS A 270 37.45 11.71 -19.73
N ILE A 271 36.44 12.46 -19.30
CA ILE A 271 36.29 13.90 -19.61
C ILE A 271 37.42 14.71 -18.97
N GLU A 272 37.79 14.40 -17.72
CA GLU A 272 38.89 15.07 -17.01
C GLU A 272 40.25 14.74 -17.61
N GLU A 273 40.53 13.46 -17.93
CA GLU A 273 41.75 13.06 -18.64
C GLU A 273 41.85 13.74 -20.02
N LEU A 274 40.75 13.79 -20.77
CA LEU A 274 40.68 14.49 -22.04
C LEU A 274 40.96 15.99 -21.86
N THR A 275 40.48 16.59 -20.77
CA THR A 275 40.71 18.00 -20.45
C THR A 275 42.19 18.28 -20.18
N LEU A 276 42.89 17.39 -19.48
CA LEU A 276 44.34 17.51 -19.28
C LEU A 276 45.11 17.43 -20.60
N HIS A 277 44.77 16.48 -21.48
CA HIS A 277 45.39 16.41 -22.82
C HIS A 277 45.12 17.66 -23.66
N LEU A 278 43.92 18.24 -23.58
CA LEU A 278 43.60 19.48 -24.28
C LEU A 278 44.41 20.67 -23.76
N ILE A 279 44.61 20.76 -22.43
CA ILE A 279 45.46 21.79 -21.82
C ILE A 279 46.92 21.64 -22.30
N GLU A 280 47.44 20.41 -22.34
CA GLU A 280 48.78 20.13 -22.86
C GLU A 280 48.91 20.53 -24.33
N LYS A 281 47.93 20.16 -25.17
CA LYS A 281 47.93 20.52 -26.59
C LYS A 281 47.77 22.01 -26.84
N ASP A 282 47.00 22.73 -26.03
CA ASP A 282 46.91 24.19 -26.12
C ASP A 282 48.25 24.87 -25.82
N LYS A 283 49.01 24.37 -24.83
CA LYS A 283 50.37 24.84 -24.55
C LYS A 283 51.29 24.62 -25.75
N GLU A 284 51.33 23.41 -26.30
CA GLU A 284 52.13 23.10 -27.50
C GLU A 284 51.76 24.02 -28.67
N ILE A 285 50.47 24.27 -28.91
CA ILE A 285 50.00 25.14 -30.01
C ILE A 285 50.42 26.59 -29.78
N ARG A 286 50.39 27.09 -28.54
CA ARG A 286 50.86 28.44 -28.22
C ARG A 286 52.37 28.58 -28.46
N ASP A 287 53.14 27.58 -28.05
CA ASP A 287 54.59 27.57 -28.27
C ASP A 287 54.91 27.54 -29.77
N LEU A 288 54.23 26.69 -30.54
CA LEU A 288 54.36 26.64 -31.99
C LEU A 288 53.98 27.97 -32.67
N LYS A 289 52.95 28.66 -32.18
CA LYS A 289 52.57 29.99 -32.68
C LYS A 289 53.62 31.06 -32.36
N GLY A 290 54.19 31.03 -31.16
CA GLY A 290 55.29 31.92 -30.78
C GLY A 290 56.51 31.72 -31.68
N ILE A 291 56.95 30.48 -31.85
CA ILE A 291 58.05 30.12 -32.77
C ILE A 291 57.72 30.58 -34.20
N LYS A 292 56.48 30.40 -34.67
CA LYS A 292 56.08 30.86 -35.99
C LYS A 292 56.18 32.38 -36.13
N GLN A 293 55.83 33.16 -35.10
CA GLN A 293 55.97 34.62 -35.11
C GLN A 293 57.44 35.04 -35.18
N GLU A 294 58.31 34.38 -34.42
CA GLU A 294 59.77 34.61 -34.48
C GLU A 294 60.35 34.30 -35.87
N ILE A 295 59.94 33.19 -36.48
CA ILE A 295 60.35 32.83 -37.84
C ILE A 295 59.92 33.90 -38.85
N VAL A 296 58.68 34.40 -38.75
CA VAL A 296 58.18 35.47 -39.63
C VAL A 296 59.00 36.75 -39.46
N ALA A 297 59.29 37.15 -38.22
CA ALA A 297 60.12 38.34 -37.95
C ALA A 297 61.55 38.20 -38.53
N LEU A 298 62.18 37.04 -38.36
CA LEU A 298 63.49 36.75 -38.95
C LEU A 298 63.47 36.76 -40.48
N GLN A 299 62.39 36.27 -41.10
CA GLN A 299 62.23 36.32 -42.56
C GLN A 299 62.13 37.75 -43.08
N GLU A 300 61.43 38.64 -42.37
CA GLU A 300 61.34 40.06 -42.71
C GLU A 300 62.69 40.77 -42.58
N GLU A 301 63.44 40.50 -41.51
CA GLU A 301 64.78 41.07 -41.31
C GLU A 301 65.75 40.63 -42.41
N ILE A 302 65.76 39.33 -42.75
CA ILE A 302 66.58 38.81 -43.86
C ILE A 302 66.19 39.47 -45.19
N GLN A 303 64.90 39.70 -45.44
CA GLN A 303 64.43 40.36 -46.66
C GLN A 303 64.92 41.81 -46.74
N GLN A 304 64.83 42.57 -45.65
CA GLN A 304 65.36 43.94 -45.57
C GLN A 304 66.87 43.98 -45.80
N LEU A 305 67.62 43.05 -45.21
CA LEU A 305 69.06 42.92 -45.42
C LEU A 305 69.39 42.66 -46.91
N LYS A 306 68.65 41.77 -47.57
CA LYS A 306 68.81 41.50 -49.02
C LYS A 306 68.53 42.73 -49.87
N GLU A 307 67.46 43.48 -49.58
CA GLU A 307 67.13 44.71 -50.31
C GLU A 307 68.20 45.79 -50.15
N ASN A 308 68.76 45.93 -48.94
CA ASN A 308 69.85 46.87 -48.66
C ASN A 308 71.14 46.48 -49.40
N LEU A 309 71.42 45.19 -49.57
CA LEU A 309 72.55 44.68 -50.36
C LEU A 309 72.38 44.92 -51.87
N MET A 310 71.14 44.86 -52.39
CA MET A 310 70.83 45.09 -53.81
C MET A 310 70.83 46.57 -54.23
N ARG A 311 70.82 47.50 -53.27
CA ARG A 311 70.84 48.96 -53.50
C ARG A 311 72.25 49.58 -53.47
N LYS A 312 73.29 48.80 -53.18
CA LYS A 312 74.70 49.20 -53.26
C LYS A 312 75.33 48.71 -54.55
#